data_AF-A0AAW6P9E7-F1
#
_entry.id   AF-A0AAW6P9E7-F1
#
_cell.length_a   1.000
_cell.length_b   1.000
_cell.length_c   1.000
_cell.angle_alpha   90.00
_cell.angle_beta   90.00
_cell.angle_gamma   90.00
#
_symmetry.space_group_name_H-M   'P 1'
#
loop_
_entity.id
_entity.type
_entity.pdbx_description
1 polymer ?
#
loop_
_entity_poly.entity_id
_entity_poly.type
_entity_poly.pdbx_seq_one_letter_code
_entity_poly.pdbx_strand_id
1 'polypeptide(L)'
;MQSKNLFGLRRLVVCGCLLIGAQAVQAGLSPVDRNAEVQQIRSLSYSVVVNALLYYNQNGSPYEQDNARVGKQSLERLLELTGRDFPGPVHSCAEQLAQAVQELRHLPQSAAEVRSVSVPYSPWLPHVVELQARLDGLLSQRPDTANQASSMRAVSHDIERLLLSYEIASFANLGADIWILDDRTMAQLDASIVERLTGLSSQYPDLVSVQRDYQFVRRDLLNPTGHWTPTGVNRYLARAVSALNSRAESLNRPSGA
;
A
#
# COMPACT_ATOMS: atom_id res chain seq x y z
N MET A 1 -78.52 19.33 8.21
CA MET A 1 -79.38 19.49 7.00
C MET A 1 -78.45 19.80 5.83
N GLN A 2 -78.32 18.89 4.86
CA GLN A 2 -78.83 19.04 3.48
C GLN A 2 -78.22 20.27 2.77
N SER A 3 -77.63 20.23 1.56
CA SER A 3 -77.78 19.33 0.42
C SER A 3 -76.78 19.75 -0.69
N LYS A 4 -76.16 18.74 -1.32
CA LYS A 4 -75.86 18.54 -2.76
C LYS A 4 -75.26 19.68 -3.63
N ASN A 5 -74.04 19.38 -4.12
CA ASN A 5 -73.60 19.27 -5.53
C ASN A 5 -74.41 19.99 -6.64
N LEU A 6 -73.71 20.69 -7.55
CA LEU A 6 -73.51 20.25 -8.95
C LEU A 6 -72.61 21.21 -9.78
N PHE A 7 -71.57 20.61 -10.39
CA PHE A 7 -70.97 20.81 -11.72
C PHE A 7 -70.72 22.21 -12.31
N GLY A 8 -69.45 22.46 -12.64
CA GLY A 8 -69.00 23.44 -13.64
C GLY A 8 -67.62 23.07 -14.20
N LEU A 9 -67.57 22.82 -15.50
CA LEU A 9 -66.50 22.22 -16.30
C LEU A 9 -65.27 23.15 -16.55
N ARG A 10 -64.11 22.52 -16.86
CA ARG A 10 -62.97 23.01 -17.67
C ARG A 10 -61.93 23.95 -17.01
N ARG A 11 -60.72 23.44 -16.76
CA ARG A 11 -59.55 23.54 -17.67
C ARG A 11 -58.33 22.83 -17.06
N LEU A 12 -57.64 22.13 -17.93
CA LEU A 12 -56.47 21.29 -17.71
C LEU A 12 -55.22 22.19 -17.81
N VAL A 13 -54.41 22.26 -16.76
CA VAL A 13 -53.02 22.71 -16.84
C VAL A 13 -52.19 21.76 -15.99
N VAL A 14 -51.57 20.79 -16.68
CA VAL A 14 -50.53 19.92 -16.15
C VAL A 14 -49.24 20.76 -16.18
N CYS A 15 -48.84 21.31 -15.04
CA CYS A 15 -47.49 21.83 -14.87
C CYS A 15 -46.62 20.68 -14.34
N GLY A 16 -46.03 19.95 -15.28
CA GLY A 16 -44.96 19.00 -15.00
C GLY A 16 -43.71 19.75 -14.56
N CYS A 17 -43.41 19.72 -13.26
CA CYS A 17 -42.07 19.97 -12.77
C CYS A 17 -41.27 18.67 -12.91
N LEU A 18 -40.73 18.45 -14.11
CA LEU A 18 -39.61 17.54 -14.34
C LEU A 18 -38.42 18.06 -13.52
N LEU A 19 -38.26 17.51 -12.31
CA LEU A 19 -37.01 17.54 -11.56
C LEU A 19 -35.98 16.72 -12.34
N ILE A 20 -35.41 17.32 -13.38
CA ILE A 20 -34.15 16.86 -13.94
C ILE A 20 -33.10 17.22 -12.90
N GLY A 21 -32.87 16.29 -11.98
CA GLY A 21 -31.67 16.30 -11.15
C GLY A 21 -30.48 16.31 -12.09
N ALA A 22 -29.87 17.49 -12.24
CA ALA A 22 -28.57 17.64 -12.85
C ALA A 22 -27.57 16.90 -11.95
N GLN A 23 -27.41 15.59 -12.17
CA GLN A 23 -26.21 14.91 -11.73
C GLN A 23 -25.08 15.50 -12.57
N ALA A 24 -24.28 16.36 -11.93
CA ALA A 24 -22.98 16.71 -12.44
C ALA A 24 -22.23 15.40 -12.66
N VAL A 25 -22.08 15.00 -13.92
CA VAL A 25 -21.11 13.99 -14.33
C VAL A 25 -19.75 14.61 -14.08
N GLN A 26 -19.27 14.54 -12.83
CA GLN A 26 -17.83 14.56 -12.61
C GLN A 26 -17.31 13.35 -13.38
N ALA A 27 -16.42 13.59 -14.34
CA ALA A 27 -15.61 12.55 -14.96
C ALA A 27 -14.70 11.95 -13.88
N GLY A 28 -15.29 11.20 -12.96
CA GLY A 28 -14.63 10.49 -11.89
C GLY A 28 -14.30 9.09 -12.39
N LEU A 29 -13.08 8.64 -12.09
CA LEU A 29 -12.67 7.25 -12.23
C LEU A 29 -13.74 6.31 -11.67
N SER A 30 -13.93 5.16 -12.32
CA SER A 30 -14.84 4.15 -11.79
C SER A 30 -14.40 3.76 -10.37
N PRO A 31 -15.31 3.31 -9.49
CA PRO A 31 -14.94 2.85 -8.15
C PRO A 31 -13.84 1.76 -8.15
N VAL A 32 -13.81 0.92 -9.20
CA VAL A 32 -12.79 -0.12 -9.39
C VAL A 32 -11.42 0.47 -9.72
N ASP A 33 -11.37 1.49 -10.58
CA ASP A 33 -10.11 2.17 -10.95
C ASP A 33 -9.56 2.96 -9.77
N ARG A 34 -10.43 3.64 -9.03
CA ARG A 34 -10.04 4.39 -7.83
C ARG A 34 -9.46 3.47 -6.75
N ASN A 35 -10.01 2.27 -6.57
CA ASN A 35 -9.44 1.30 -5.63
C ASN A 35 -8.13 0.68 -6.15
N ALA A 36 -7.95 0.56 -7.46
CA ALA A 36 -6.65 0.18 -8.01
C ALA A 36 -5.57 1.21 -7.67
N GLU A 37 -5.86 2.50 -7.83
CA GLU A 37 -4.93 3.58 -7.52
C GLU A 37 -4.62 3.66 -6.02
N VAL A 38 -5.62 3.52 -5.14
CA VAL A 38 -5.40 3.47 -3.68
C VAL A 38 -4.39 2.40 -3.31
N GLN A 39 -4.54 1.20 -3.86
CA GLN A 39 -3.65 0.08 -3.57
C GLN A 39 -2.26 0.28 -4.20
N GLN A 40 -2.19 0.92 -5.37
CA GLN A 40 -0.92 1.32 -5.96
C GLN A 40 -0.18 2.34 -5.08
N ILE A 41 -0.88 3.35 -4.55
CA ILE A 41 -0.30 4.33 -3.61
C ILE A 41 0.22 3.62 -2.36
N ARG A 42 -0.55 2.69 -1.78
CA ARG A 42 -0.11 1.88 -0.63
C ARG A 42 1.18 1.13 -0.95
N SER A 43 1.20 0.37 -2.05
CA SER A 43 2.35 -0.43 -2.44
C SER A 43 3.61 0.42 -2.67
N LEU A 44 3.46 1.57 -3.34
CA LEU A 44 4.55 2.52 -3.52
C LEU A 44 5.05 3.07 -2.18
N SER A 45 4.15 3.39 -1.24
CA SER A 45 4.55 3.89 0.09
C SER A 45 5.34 2.84 0.89
N TYR A 46 4.94 1.56 0.85
CA TYR A 46 5.70 0.47 1.46
C TYR A 46 7.07 0.31 0.80
N SER A 47 7.10 0.30 -0.53
CA SER A 47 8.34 0.20 -1.30
C SER A 47 9.34 1.30 -0.93
N VAL A 48 8.89 2.56 -0.79
CA VAL A 48 9.75 3.67 -0.35
C VAL A 48 10.39 3.38 1.00
N VAL A 49 9.59 3.01 2.00
CA VAL A 49 10.08 2.84 3.38
C VAL A 49 10.92 1.57 3.53
N VAL A 50 10.48 0.44 2.96
CA VAL A 50 11.23 -0.82 3.00
C VAL A 50 12.60 -0.65 2.35
N ASN A 51 12.68 0.00 1.18
CA ASN A 51 13.97 0.22 0.52
C ASN A 51 14.87 1.21 1.28
N ALA A 52 14.30 2.21 1.95
CA ALA A 52 15.06 3.07 2.85
C ALA A 52 15.62 2.28 4.04
N LEU A 53 14.80 1.47 4.71
CA LEU A 53 15.22 0.60 5.80
C LEU A 53 16.34 -0.35 5.33
N LEU A 54 16.15 -1.06 4.23
CA LEU A 54 17.17 -1.97 3.67
C LEU A 54 18.48 -1.26 3.36
N TYR A 55 18.43 -0.07 2.77
CA TYR A 55 19.64 0.69 2.45
C TYR A 55 20.46 1.06 3.70
N TYR A 56 19.78 1.37 4.81
CA TYR A 56 20.42 1.78 6.06
C TYR A 56 20.64 0.62 7.06
N ASN A 57 20.22 -0.60 6.73
CA ASN A 57 20.23 -1.74 7.66
C ASN A 57 21.60 -2.40 7.80
N GLN A 58 22.19 -2.31 9.01
CA GLN A 58 23.50 -2.88 9.30
C GLN A 58 23.51 -4.41 9.49
N ASN A 59 22.36 -5.06 9.64
CA ASN A 59 22.24 -6.52 9.80
C ASN A 59 22.18 -7.28 8.46
N GLY A 60 22.48 -6.62 7.34
CA GLY A 60 22.52 -7.23 6.01
C GLY A 60 23.63 -6.63 5.14
N SER A 61 23.31 -6.36 3.88
CA SER A 61 24.16 -5.62 2.95
C SER A 61 23.69 -4.16 2.89
N PRO A 62 24.08 -3.29 3.86
CA PRO A 62 23.71 -1.89 3.80
C PRO A 62 24.32 -1.23 2.57
N TYR A 63 23.75 -0.11 2.16
CA TYR A 63 24.24 0.75 1.08
C TYR A 63 24.19 0.12 -0.32
N GLU A 64 23.38 -0.93 -0.49
CA GLU A 64 23.07 -1.48 -1.82
C GLU A 64 22.32 -0.43 -2.67
N GLN A 65 22.99 0.06 -3.70
CA GLN A 65 22.49 1.13 -4.58
C GLN A 65 21.16 0.80 -5.26
N ASP A 66 20.87 -0.47 -5.46
CA ASP A 66 19.59 -0.91 -5.99
C ASP A 66 18.42 -0.55 -5.06
N ASN A 67 18.59 -0.68 -3.74
CA ASN A 67 17.55 -0.28 -2.79
C ASN A 67 17.31 1.24 -2.85
N ALA A 68 18.37 2.04 -2.85
CA ALA A 68 18.24 3.50 -2.99
C ALA A 68 17.53 3.89 -4.31
N ARG A 69 17.89 3.23 -5.42
CA ARG A 69 17.28 3.47 -6.73
C ARG A 69 15.79 3.09 -6.74
N VAL A 70 15.43 1.90 -6.25
CA VAL A 70 14.03 1.43 -6.22
C VAL A 70 13.17 2.30 -5.30
N GLY A 71 13.70 2.67 -4.13
CA GLY A 71 13.02 3.59 -3.21
C GLY A 71 12.77 4.95 -3.85
N LYS A 72 13.77 5.53 -4.52
CA LYS A 72 13.62 6.80 -5.25
C LYS A 72 12.58 6.73 -6.37
N GLN A 73 12.63 5.69 -7.20
CA GLN A 73 11.66 5.49 -8.29
C GLN A 73 10.23 5.35 -7.75
N SER A 74 10.08 4.64 -6.63
CA SER A 74 8.78 4.47 -5.98
C SER A 74 8.25 5.78 -5.40
N LEU A 75 9.14 6.61 -4.84
CA LEU A 75 8.78 7.94 -4.30
C LEU A 75 8.35 8.91 -5.41
N GLU A 76 9.10 8.96 -6.52
CA GLU A 76 8.75 9.78 -7.68
C GLU A 76 7.36 9.41 -8.21
N ARG A 77 7.09 8.11 -8.37
CA ARG A 77 5.79 7.62 -8.82
C ARG A 77 4.67 7.88 -7.80
N LEU A 78 4.96 7.78 -6.51
CA LEU A 78 4.00 8.10 -5.43
C LEU A 78 3.57 9.56 -5.49
N LEU A 79 4.53 10.48 -5.65
CA LEU A 79 4.25 11.92 -5.73
C LEU A 79 3.47 12.27 -7.00
N GLU A 80 3.81 11.66 -8.14
CA GLU A 80 3.08 11.83 -9.39
C GLU A 80 1.60 11.42 -9.25
N LEU A 81 1.36 10.20 -8.75
CA LEU A 81 0.01 9.64 -8.62
C LEU A 81 -0.83 10.41 -7.60
N THR A 82 -0.24 10.75 -6.45
CA THR A 82 -0.97 11.48 -5.41
C THR A 82 -1.25 12.93 -5.79
N GLY A 83 -0.32 13.60 -6.47
CA GLY A 83 -0.49 14.99 -6.91
C GLY A 83 -1.55 15.16 -7.99
N ARG A 84 -1.73 14.15 -8.84
CA ARG A 84 -2.71 14.15 -9.92
C ARG A 84 -4.11 13.79 -9.43
N ASP A 85 -4.24 12.65 -8.74
CA ASP A 85 -5.54 12.00 -8.54
C ASP A 85 -6.00 12.01 -7.06
N PHE A 86 -5.13 12.40 -6.10
CA PHE A 86 -5.40 12.39 -4.65
C PHE A 86 -4.99 13.69 -3.93
N PRO A 87 -5.48 14.87 -4.36
CA PRO A 87 -5.15 16.13 -3.72
C PRO A 87 -5.62 16.17 -2.25
N GLY A 88 -4.94 16.97 -1.42
CA GLY A 88 -5.28 17.16 -0.02
C GLY A 88 -4.43 16.30 0.94
N PRO A 89 -5.02 15.71 2.01
CA PRO A 89 -4.25 15.07 3.07
C PRO A 89 -3.34 13.91 2.61
N VAL A 90 -3.76 13.15 1.60
CA VAL A 90 -2.98 12.04 1.03
C VAL A 90 -1.72 12.58 0.36
N HIS A 91 -1.86 13.52 -0.57
CA HIS A 91 -0.72 14.15 -1.23
C HIS A 91 0.22 14.86 -0.23
N SER A 92 -0.34 15.65 0.69
CA SER A 92 0.47 16.33 1.71
C SER A 92 1.26 15.36 2.59
N CYS A 93 0.70 14.19 2.92
CA CYS A 93 1.42 13.15 3.67
C CYS A 93 2.52 12.50 2.81
N ALA A 94 2.29 12.32 1.50
CA ALA A 94 3.31 11.84 0.57
C ALA A 94 4.47 12.83 0.39
N GLU A 95 4.20 14.13 0.36
CA GLU A 95 5.24 15.18 0.35
C GLU A 95 6.06 15.17 1.65
N GLN A 96 5.41 15.02 2.81
CA GLN A 96 6.11 14.87 4.09
C GLN A 96 7.00 13.62 4.09
N LEU A 97 6.50 12.49 3.57
CA LEU A 97 7.30 11.27 3.41
C LEU A 97 8.50 11.52 2.51
N ALA A 98 8.32 12.23 1.39
CA ALA A 98 9.41 12.59 0.49
C ALA A 98 10.48 13.43 1.18
N GLN A 99 10.06 14.43 1.96
CA GLN A 99 10.96 15.25 2.75
C GLN A 99 11.73 14.41 3.78
N ALA A 100 11.03 13.57 4.56
CA ALA A 100 11.66 12.71 5.56
C ALA A 100 12.69 11.75 4.94
N VAL A 101 12.40 11.18 3.76
CA VAL A 101 13.36 10.35 3.00
C VAL A 101 14.55 11.18 2.53
N GLN A 102 14.34 12.42 2.06
CA GLN A 102 15.43 13.30 1.64
C GLN A 102 16.35 13.67 2.80
N GLU A 103 15.80 13.84 4.01
CA GLU A 103 16.53 14.11 5.24
C GLU A 103 17.41 12.92 5.68
N LEU A 104 17.13 11.70 5.21
CA LEU A 104 18.02 10.55 5.47
C LEU A 104 19.43 10.72 4.87
N ARG A 105 19.64 11.70 3.97
CA ARG A 105 20.99 12.09 3.50
C ARG A 105 21.96 12.45 4.63
N HIS A 106 21.43 12.76 5.82
CA HIS A 106 22.19 13.06 7.03
C HIS A 106 22.68 11.79 7.76
N LEU A 107 22.16 10.62 7.41
CA LEU A 107 22.70 9.34 7.85
C LEU A 107 23.95 8.99 7.03
N PRO A 108 24.83 8.10 7.55
CA PRO A 108 25.94 7.58 6.77
C PRO A 108 25.44 6.92 5.49
N GLN A 109 26.06 7.20 4.35
CA GLN A 109 25.73 6.68 3.02
C GLN A 109 26.68 5.54 2.59
N SER A 110 27.60 5.15 3.47
CA SER A 110 28.55 4.07 3.22
C SER A 110 29.04 3.41 4.51
N ALA A 111 29.53 2.17 4.39
CA ALA A 111 30.15 1.46 5.52
C ALA A 111 31.44 2.14 6.02
N ALA A 112 32.10 2.95 5.18
CA ALA A 112 33.23 3.76 5.61
C ALA A 112 32.78 4.90 6.55
N GLU A 113 31.69 5.59 6.20
CA GLU A 113 31.12 6.68 7.01
C GLU A 113 30.61 6.19 8.36
N VAL A 114 29.90 5.04 8.42
CA VAL A 114 29.41 4.44 9.67
C VAL A 114 30.55 4.19 10.67
N ARG A 115 31.71 3.76 10.18
CA ARG A 115 32.89 3.51 11.04
C ARG A 115 33.54 4.80 11.54
N SER A 116 33.29 5.92 10.87
CA SER A 116 33.88 7.22 11.20
C SER A 116 33.01 8.08 12.12
N VAL A 117 31.69 7.86 12.15
CA VAL A 117 30.73 8.65 12.93
C VAL A 117 29.68 7.72 13.54
N SER A 118 29.53 7.80 14.87
CA SER A 118 28.38 7.18 15.55
C SER A 118 27.16 8.07 15.31
N VAL A 119 26.31 7.71 14.34
CA VAL A 119 25.08 8.45 14.03
C VAL A 119 23.89 7.70 14.64
N PRO A 120 23.06 8.36 15.48
CA PRO A 120 21.82 7.76 15.93
C PRO A 120 20.82 7.73 14.77
N TYR A 121 20.29 6.55 14.44
CA TYR A 121 19.28 6.37 13.38
C TYR A 121 17.87 6.73 13.87
N SER A 122 17.63 6.67 15.18
CA SER A 122 16.34 6.89 15.84
C SER A 122 15.66 8.25 15.57
N PRO A 123 16.38 9.37 15.32
CA PRO A 123 15.71 10.62 14.94
C PRO A 123 15.13 10.62 13.52
N TRP A 124 15.58 9.69 12.66
CA TRP A 124 15.36 9.78 11.21
C TRP A 124 14.44 8.67 10.69
N LEU A 125 14.82 7.41 10.89
CA LEU A 125 14.11 6.27 10.31
C LEU A 125 12.71 6.04 10.91
N PRO A 126 12.48 6.15 12.24
CA PRO A 126 11.13 6.06 12.80
C PRO A 126 10.13 7.03 12.19
N HIS A 127 10.56 8.26 11.88
CA HIS A 127 9.69 9.27 11.28
C HIS A 127 9.22 8.87 9.87
N VAL A 128 10.09 8.22 9.09
CA VAL A 128 9.74 7.68 7.77
C VAL A 128 8.68 6.57 7.89
N VAL A 129 8.82 5.68 8.88
CA VAL A 129 7.84 4.62 9.18
C VAL A 129 6.50 5.22 9.62
N GLU A 130 6.52 6.21 10.51
CA GLU A 130 5.32 6.91 10.99
C GLU A 130 4.51 7.53 9.85
N LEU A 131 5.19 8.22 8.92
CA LEU A 131 4.55 8.86 7.78
C LEU A 131 3.93 7.84 6.82
N GLN A 132 4.56 6.68 6.64
CA GLN A 132 3.96 5.58 5.88
C GLN A 132 2.71 5.03 6.57
N ALA A 133 2.77 4.76 7.88
CA ALA A 133 1.62 4.27 8.64
C ALA A 133 0.45 5.29 8.62
N ARG A 134 0.76 6.58 8.71
CA ARG A 134 -0.23 7.66 8.57
C ARG A 134 -0.84 7.70 7.17
N LEU A 135 -0.03 7.56 6.13
CA LEU A 135 -0.51 7.52 4.74
C LEU A 135 -1.42 6.31 4.51
N ASP A 136 -1.05 5.13 4.99
CA ASP A 136 -1.90 3.94 4.91
C ASP A 136 -3.22 4.12 5.69
N GLY A 137 -3.17 4.75 6.86
CA GLY A 137 -4.36 5.12 7.65
C GLY A 137 -5.32 6.05 6.89
N LEU A 138 -4.79 7.04 6.16
CA LEU A 138 -5.59 7.94 5.31
C LEU A 138 -6.24 7.20 4.13
N LEU A 139 -5.57 6.18 3.60
CA LEU A 139 -6.07 5.36 2.48
C LEU A 139 -7.12 4.35 2.96
N SER A 140 -7.00 3.85 4.20
CA SER A 140 -7.91 2.89 4.83
C SER A 140 -9.30 3.45 5.18
N GLN A 141 -9.47 4.76 5.20
CA GLN A 141 -10.77 5.40 5.41
C GLN A 141 -11.68 5.34 4.17
N ARG A 142 -11.22 4.76 3.06
CA ARG A 142 -11.94 4.71 1.79
C ARG A 142 -12.56 3.32 1.57
N PRO A 143 -13.81 3.26 1.08
CA PRO A 143 -14.51 1.98 0.92
C PRO A 143 -13.88 1.13 -0.20
N ASP A 144 -13.45 -0.09 0.15
CA ASP A 144 -13.00 -1.10 -0.81
C ASP A 144 -14.20 -1.67 -1.59
N THR A 145 -14.03 -1.81 -2.90
CA THR A 145 -14.94 -2.57 -3.76
C THR A 145 -14.49 -4.02 -3.81
N ALA A 146 -15.34 -4.94 -3.36
CA ALA A 146 -15.05 -6.37 -3.40
C ALA A 146 -15.06 -6.90 -4.85
N ASN A 147 -13.88 -7.18 -5.40
CA ASN A 147 -13.70 -7.92 -6.66
C ASN A 147 -12.43 -8.81 -6.62
N GLN A 148 -12.17 -9.63 -7.64
CA GLN A 148 -11.01 -10.53 -7.61
C GLN A 148 -9.66 -9.79 -7.61
N ALA A 149 -9.57 -8.66 -8.34
CA ALA A 149 -8.40 -7.79 -8.30
C ALA A 149 -8.15 -7.21 -6.89
N SER A 150 -9.22 -6.94 -6.13
CA SER A 150 -9.14 -6.52 -4.73
C SER A 150 -8.60 -7.63 -3.83
N SER A 151 -8.89 -8.91 -4.12
CA SER A 151 -8.33 -10.04 -3.37
C SER A 151 -6.83 -10.17 -3.57
N MET A 152 -6.33 -10.05 -4.81
CA MET A 152 -4.89 -10.07 -5.08
C MET A 152 -4.16 -8.90 -4.43
N ARG A 153 -4.75 -7.70 -4.47
CA ARG A 153 -4.20 -6.50 -3.83
C ARG A 153 -4.23 -6.59 -2.31
N ALA A 154 -5.27 -7.21 -1.72
CA ALA A 154 -5.33 -7.48 -0.29
C ALA A 154 -4.18 -8.40 0.15
N VAL A 155 -3.89 -9.47 -0.60
CA VAL A 155 -2.73 -10.33 -0.31
C VAL A 155 -1.41 -9.58 -0.47
N SER A 156 -1.28 -8.76 -1.52
CA SER A 156 -0.09 -7.92 -1.70
C SER A 156 0.12 -7.00 -0.50
N HIS A 157 -0.94 -6.35 -0.04
CA HIS A 157 -0.89 -5.45 1.11
C HIS A 157 -0.54 -6.19 2.41
N ASP A 158 -1.11 -7.37 2.66
CA ASP A 158 -0.78 -8.20 3.82
C ASP A 158 0.72 -8.61 3.81
N ILE A 159 1.26 -8.96 2.63
CA ILE A 159 2.70 -9.27 2.47
C ILE A 159 3.57 -8.04 2.76
N GLU A 160 3.19 -6.86 2.26
CA GLU A 160 3.91 -5.60 2.50
C GLU A 160 3.93 -5.21 3.98
N ARG A 161 2.81 -5.45 4.70
CA ARG A 161 2.73 -5.23 6.15
C ARG A 161 3.67 -6.15 6.93
N LEU A 162 3.70 -7.43 6.60
CA LEU A 162 4.65 -8.38 7.20
C LEU A 162 6.10 -7.99 6.90
N LEU A 163 6.40 -7.63 5.65
CA LEU A 163 7.73 -7.21 5.23
C LEU A 163 8.18 -5.95 6.00
N LEU A 164 7.36 -4.91 6.08
CA LEU A 164 7.71 -3.70 6.82
C LEU A 164 7.98 -4.01 8.29
N SER A 165 7.13 -4.81 8.94
CA SER A 165 7.34 -5.24 10.32
C SER A 165 8.67 -5.98 10.50
N TYR A 166 8.99 -6.88 9.57
CA TYR A 166 10.24 -7.63 9.57
C TYR A 166 11.47 -6.72 9.39
N GLU A 167 11.39 -5.75 8.50
CA GLU A 167 12.49 -4.78 8.28
C GLU A 167 12.66 -3.84 9.48
N ILE A 168 11.59 -3.40 10.14
CA ILE A 168 11.68 -2.59 11.36
C ILE A 168 12.36 -3.39 12.48
N ALA A 169 11.92 -4.63 12.70
CA ALA A 169 12.46 -5.51 13.73
C ALA A 169 13.93 -5.88 13.51
N SER A 170 14.43 -5.72 12.28
CA SER A 170 15.83 -5.95 11.96
C SER A 170 16.78 -4.91 12.54
N PHE A 171 16.31 -3.74 12.97
CA PHE A 171 17.16 -2.69 13.52
C PHE A 171 17.28 -2.83 15.04
N ALA A 172 18.51 -2.90 15.54
CA ALA A 172 18.75 -2.79 16.98
C ALA A 172 18.45 -1.37 17.46
N ASN A 173 17.54 -1.22 18.42
CA ASN A 173 17.20 0.04 19.09
C ASN A 173 16.72 1.16 18.16
N LEU A 174 15.94 0.83 17.13
CA LEU A 174 15.33 1.85 16.25
C LEU A 174 14.38 2.78 17.02
N GLY A 175 13.79 2.30 18.13
CA GLY A 175 12.73 2.99 18.84
C GLY A 175 11.40 2.93 18.09
N ALA A 176 11.24 1.92 17.23
CA ALA A 176 10.12 1.76 16.31
C ALA A 176 9.24 0.54 16.64
N ASP A 177 9.34 0.04 17.87
CA ASP A 177 8.69 -1.21 18.30
C ASP A 177 7.15 -1.12 18.23
N ILE A 178 6.59 0.08 18.33
CA ILE A 178 5.14 0.32 18.20
C ILE A 178 4.58 0.02 16.81
N TRP A 179 5.44 -0.04 15.78
CA TRP A 179 5.07 -0.39 14.40
C TRP A 179 5.42 -1.84 14.04
N ILE A 180 6.09 -2.56 14.93
CA ILE A 180 6.29 -4.01 14.79
C ILE A 180 4.96 -4.70 15.14
N LEU A 181 4.52 -5.59 14.27
CA LEU A 181 3.32 -6.37 14.48
C LEU A 181 3.53 -7.32 15.66
N ASP A 182 2.52 -7.42 16.53
CA ASP A 182 2.53 -8.42 17.60
C ASP A 182 2.38 -9.85 17.02
N ASP A 183 2.80 -10.86 17.79
CA ASP A 183 2.80 -12.27 17.37
C ASP A 183 1.43 -12.76 16.87
N ARG A 184 0.35 -12.28 17.50
CA ARG A 184 -1.01 -12.68 17.11
C ARG A 184 -1.37 -12.06 15.76
N THR A 185 -1.09 -10.78 15.56
CA THR A 185 -1.33 -10.08 14.30
C THR A 185 -0.49 -10.69 13.17
N MET A 186 0.79 -11.00 13.44
CA MET A 186 1.65 -11.70 12.47
C MET A 186 1.09 -13.07 12.07
N ALA A 187 0.68 -13.89 13.05
CA ALA A 187 0.11 -15.21 12.78
C ALA A 187 -1.21 -15.13 12.00
N GLN A 188 -2.05 -14.12 12.27
CA GLN A 188 -3.30 -13.90 11.55
C GLN A 188 -3.07 -13.49 10.09
N LEU A 189 -2.14 -12.57 9.84
CA LEU A 189 -1.78 -12.16 8.48
C LEU A 189 -1.20 -13.33 7.70
N ASP A 190 -0.28 -14.09 8.31
CA ASP A 190 0.33 -15.24 7.68
C ASP A 190 -0.71 -16.30 7.28
N ALA A 191 -1.64 -16.64 8.18
CA ALA A 191 -2.72 -17.57 7.88
C ALA A 191 -3.60 -17.07 6.71
N SER A 192 -3.97 -15.79 6.72
CA SER A 192 -4.74 -15.14 5.64
C SER A 192 -4.00 -15.21 4.29
N ILE A 193 -2.71 -14.90 4.27
CA ILE A 193 -1.89 -14.94 3.05
C ILE A 193 -1.82 -16.37 2.50
N VAL A 194 -1.54 -17.36 3.34
CA VAL A 194 -1.44 -18.77 2.92
C VAL A 194 -2.76 -19.26 2.34
N GLU A 195 -3.87 -18.99 3.00
CA GLU A 195 -5.20 -19.38 2.54
C GLU A 195 -5.51 -18.75 1.17
N ARG A 196 -5.33 -17.42 1.05
CA ARG A 196 -5.65 -16.69 -0.17
C ARG A 196 -4.73 -17.05 -1.32
N LEU A 197 -3.42 -17.22 -1.09
CA LEU A 197 -2.49 -17.65 -2.14
C LEU A 197 -2.80 -19.05 -2.64
N THR A 198 -3.25 -19.96 -1.77
CA THR A 198 -3.69 -21.30 -2.18
C THR A 198 -4.91 -21.24 -3.10
N GLY A 199 -5.90 -20.42 -2.73
CA GLY A 199 -7.08 -20.18 -3.57
C GLY A 199 -6.75 -19.52 -4.90
N LEU A 200 -5.92 -18.47 -4.88
CA LEU A 200 -5.49 -17.75 -6.07
C LEU A 200 -4.66 -18.63 -7.02
N SER A 201 -3.74 -19.43 -6.50
CA SER A 201 -2.88 -20.30 -7.31
C SER A 201 -3.64 -21.42 -8.02
N SER A 202 -4.79 -21.82 -7.46
CA SER A 202 -5.68 -22.79 -8.10
C SER A 202 -6.46 -22.19 -9.28
N GLN A 203 -6.72 -20.88 -9.24
CA GLN A 203 -7.44 -20.14 -10.29
C GLN A 203 -6.49 -19.54 -11.34
N TYR A 204 -5.27 -19.19 -10.93
CA TYR A 204 -4.27 -18.49 -11.72
C TYR A 204 -2.92 -19.22 -11.59
N PRO A 205 -2.62 -20.18 -12.47
CA PRO A 205 -1.42 -21.02 -12.36
C PRO A 205 -0.09 -20.25 -12.39
N ASP A 206 -0.07 -19.05 -12.97
CA ASP A 206 1.07 -18.12 -12.94
C ASP A 206 1.42 -17.66 -11.51
N LEU A 207 0.44 -17.63 -10.60
CA LEU A 207 0.62 -17.23 -9.20
C LEU A 207 1.17 -18.35 -8.29
N VAL A 208 1.34 -19.58 -8.80
CA VAL A 208 2.02 -20.66 -8.04
C VAL A 208 3.44 -20.24 -7.63
N SER A 209 4.12 -19.45 -8.46
CA SER A 209 5.43 -18.89 -8.15
C SER A 209 5.40 -17.97 -6.92
N VAL A 210 4.37 -17.12 -6.80
CA VAL A 210 4.13 -16.23 -5.65
C VAL A 210 3.96 -17.03 -4.37
N GLN A 211 3.17 -18.11 -4.41
CA GLN A 211 3.00 -19.01 -3.26
C GLN A 211 4.32 -19.63 -2.81
N ARG A 212 5.13 -20.11 -3.77
CA ARG A 212 6.46 -20.69 -3.46
C ARG A 212 7.42 -19.65 -2.87
N ASP A 213 7.41 -18.45 -3.41
CA ASP A 213 8.25 -17.34 -2.94
C ASP A 213 7.92 -16.99 -1.49
N TYR A 214 6.63 -16.84 -1.18
CA TYR A 214 6.19 -16.59 0.19
C TYR A 214 6.57 -17.73 1.13
N GLN A 215 6.29 -18.99 0.75
CA GLN A 215 6.63 -20.16 1.56
C GLN A 215 8.13 -20.30 1.82
N PHE A 216 8.97 -19.94 0.86
CA PHE A 216 10.43 -20.01 0.98
C PHE A 216 10.95 -19.12 2.11
N VAL A 217 10.43 -17.88 2.23
CA VAL A 217 10.87 -16.92 3.24
C VAL A 217 10.02 -16.91 4.51
N ARG A 218 8.89 -17.61 4.52
CA ARG A 218 7.91 -17.62 5.63
C ARG A 218 8.53 -17.93 6.98
N ARG A 219 9.45 -18.90 7.05
CA ARG A 219 10.12 -19.25 8.32
C ARG A 219 10.92 -18.07 8.85
N ASP A 220 11.69 -17.43 7.98
CA ASP A 220 12.59 -16.34 8.38
C ASP A 220 11.79 -15.08 8.73
N LEU A 221 10.64 -14.85 8.10
CA LEU A 221 9.68 -13.79 8.45
C LEU A 221 9.08 -13.96 9.85
N LEU A 222 8.64 -15.18 10.18
CA LEU A 222 7.89 -15.44 11.42
C LEU A 222 8.76 -15.75 12.62
N ASN A 223 9.99 -16.20 12.40
CA ASN A 223 10.92 -16.52 13.46
C ASN A 223 12.32 -16.04 13.11
N PRO A 224 12.59 -14.74 13.29
CA PRO A 224 13.84 -14.15 12.82
C PRO A 224 15.01 -14.36 13.80
N THR A 225 15.00 -15.40 14.62
CA THR A 225 16.08 -15.68 15.58
C THR A 225 17.39 -16.04 14.88
N GLY A 226 18.43 -15.23 15.10
CA GLY A 226 19.84 -15.59 14.90
C GLY A 226 20.44 -15.34 13.52
N HIS A 227 19.65 -15.28 12.44
CA HIS A 227 20.15 -14.99 11.09
C HIS A 227 19.17 -14.09 10.33
N TRP A 228 19.23 -12.78 10.61
CA TRP A 228 18.46 -11.81 9.83
C TRP A 228 18.99 -11.76 8.39
N THR A 229 18.11 -11.84 7.41
CA THR A 229 18.47 -11.79 5.98
C THR A 229 17.58 -10.78 5.24
N PRO A 230 17.64 -9.49 5.61
CA PRO A 230 16.70 -8.47 5.16
C PRO A 230 16.63 -8.35 3.63
N THR A 231 17.79 -8.25 2.96
CA THR A 231 17.85 -8.23 1.49
C THR A 231 17.30 -9.51 0.84
N GLY A 232 17.51 -10.68 1.47
CA GLY A 232 17.03 -11.96 0.98
C GLY A 232 15.52 -12.06 1.04
N VAL A 233 14.94 -11.81 2.22
CA VAL A 233 13.50 -11.81 2.45
C VAL A 233 12.78 -10.80 1.55
N ASN A 234 13.27 -9.55 1.51
CA ASN A 234 12.72 -8.52 0.64
C ASN A 234 12.68 -8.95 -0.83
N ARG A 235 13.74 -9.59 -1.34
CA ARG A 235 13.80 -9.98 -2.76
C ARG A 235 12.65 -10.91 -3.16
N TYR A 236 12.32 -11.90 -2.34
CA TYR A 236 11.23 -12.83 -2.63
C TYR A 236 9.86 -12.16 -2.44
N LEU A 237 9.69 -11.38 -1.37
CA LEU A 237 8.42 -10.71 -1.10
C LEU A 237 8.11 -9.58 -2.08
N ALA A 238 9.09 -8.75 -2.46
CA ALA A 238 8.93 -7.72 -3.47
C ALA A 238 8.56 -8.31 -4.84
N ARG A 239 9.13 -9.47 -5.19
CA ARG A 239 8.75 -10.22 -6.40
C ARG A 239 7.31 -10.72 -6.32
N ALA A 240 6.92 -11.30 -5.19
CA ALA A 240 5.56 -11.77 -4.94
C ALA A 240 4.52 -10.62 -5.05
N VAL A 241 4.79 -9.50 -4.39
CA VAL A 241 3.99 -8.26 -4.45
C VAL A 241 3.86 -7.74 -5.88
N SER A 242 4.98 -7.64 -6.61
CA SER A 242 4.98 -7.16 -7.99
C SER A 242 4.14 -8.05 -8.92
N ALA A 243 4.24 -9.38 -8.76
CA ALA A 243 3.44 -10.33 -9.53
C ALA A 243 1.94 -10.22 -9.22
N LEU A 244 1.56 -10.11 -7.95
CA LEU A 244 0.16 -9.92 -7.52
C LEU A 244 -0.42 -8.61 -8.07
N ASN A 245 0.32 -7.51 -7.97
CA ASN A 245 -0.11 -6.21 -8.46
C ASN A 245 -0.24 -6.19 -9.98
N SER A 246 0.74 -6.72 -10.71
CA SER A 246 0.71 -6.82 -12.18
C SER A 246 -0.47 -7.66 -12.67
N ARG A 247 -0.79 -8.76 -11.98
CA ARG A 247 -1.96 -9.59 -12.31
C ARG A 247 -3.27 -8.88 -11.99
N ALA A 248 -3.37 -8.20 -10.86
CA ALA A 248 -4.55 -7.42 -10.51
C ALA A 248 -4.80 -6.28 -11.52
N GLU A 249 -3.74 -5.65 -12.04
CA GLU A 249 -3.83 -4.67 -13.12
C GLU A 249 -4.31 -5.28 -14.44
N SER A 250 -3.80 -6.45 -14.83
CA SER A 250 -4.21 -7.09 -16.09
C SER A 250 -5.68 -7.52 -16.08
N LEU A 251 -6.21 -7.91 -14.92
CA LEU A 251 -7.64 -8.21 -14.74
C LEU A 251 -8.55 -6.97 -14.81
N ASN A 252 -8.01 -5.79 -14.51
CA ASN A 252 -8.75 -4.53 -14.58
C ASN A 252 -8.68 -3.86 -15.97
N ARG A 253 -7.79 -4.29 -16.86
CA ARG A 253 -7.76 -3.79 -18.23
C ARG A 253 -8.87 -4.49 -19.05
N PRO A 254 -9.71 -3.74 -19.77
CA PRO A 254 -10.67 -4.36 -20.67
C PRO A 254 -9.94 -5.17 -21.74
N SER A 255 -10.35 -6.41 -21.94
CA SER A 255 -9.85 -7.28 -23.01
C SER A 255 -10.25 -6.71 -24.38
N GLY A 256 -9.44 -5.79 -24.94
CA GLY A 256 -9.63 -5.25 -26.28
C GLY A 256 -9.51 -3.73 -26.42
N ALA A 257 -8.39 -3.15 -25.96
CA ALA A 257 -7.93 -1.85 -26.43
C ALA A 257 -6.68 -2.05 -27.31
#